data_AF-A0A6I2QQX8-F1
#
_entry.id   AF-A0A6I2QQX8-F1
#
_cell.length_a   1.000
_cell.length_b   1.000
_cell.length_c   1.000
_cell.angle_alpha   90.00
_cell.angle_beta   90.00
_cell.angle_gamma   90.00
#
_symmetry.space_group_name_H-M   'P 1'
#
loop_
_entity.id
_entity.type
_entity.pdbx_description
1 polymer ?
#
loop_
_entity_poly.entity_id
_entity_poly.type
_entity_poly.pdbx_seq_one_letter_code
_entity_poly.pdbx_strand_id
1 'polypeptide(L)'
;MEGIMNLKKNLVKCTVALSLATMLTIPTNGLAYKEARIGGHDRFDVAINISKEYENSDTCYLINYLAYPDAIASSNYIKDRNGKHIPIYYTKADKVDTKTLNHLKTKKYKEIVIFGGEKSVSNKVIQQLQNNGFKVSRSLAGKNRYDTVNQLLIGSTNYEDENIILVSGENFADSLIGTSLAKKLNCKIIITPHNEIDETIKNEFFNTNKKQRAKVNNVYIVGGEKSISKNIEQQFSTVAKVHRISGRDRYDTSLKLAKEIGNDKYTVVSGENFADNLVAIPYSYTNNSTIVLTSSKSISNNLKNLIKNKDFTIVGGEKSVPNEILELAKKDSVKPDNKKEQEEQEDKENSDNQETPKNKENQFITITTFPYAEIKLKAKSFEEALKLSENIKTYPYEISIPNDMLEKLYNDDHEILRHGIIIRNKSDLNGLKKMYYDEIKMKKELKDVAKSAVNYGRGNDKKTVEYIIKWICNNTTYDQRYYSKNIQDQADAIGYPVLWYQDRINSKNKVGRGVCDLYAALFKHLCEYANIQSEIVLVGIKTEQYDHAINVAKINNQWLYFDVTFYDYGDKNKTFNNLGNYPRFFATRTNMQKLYKVIEKIDLN
;
A
#
# COMPACT_ATOMS: atom_id res chain seq x y z
N MET A 1 -56.17 25.27 52.97
CA MET A 1 -55.30 24.17 52.48
C MET A 1 -55.74 23.58 51.13
N GLU A 2 -56.87 24.00 50.54
CA GLU A 2 -57.27 23.53 49.19
C GLU A 2 -56.62 24.30 48.02
N GLY A 3 -56.21 25.56 48.22
CA GLY A 3 -55.57 26.36 47.14
C GLY A 3 -54.17 25.88 46.71
N ILE A 4 -53.42 25.23 47.61
CA ILE A 4 -52.05 24.76 47.33
C ILE A 4 -52.05 23.38 46.63
N MET A 5 -53.13 22.61 46.74
CA MET A 5 -53.26 21.32 46.04
C MET A 5 -53.65 21.48 44.56
N ASN A 6 -54.33 22.57 44.19
CA ASN A 6 -54.71 22.81 42.78
C ASN A 6 -53.56 23.36 41.92
N LEU A 7 -52.57 24.05 42.50
CA LEU A 7 -51.38 24.49 41.73
C LEU A 7 -50.46 23.31 41.34
N LYS A 8 -50.35 22.26 42.17
CA LYS A 8 -49.53 21.09 41.83
C LYS A 8 -50.16 20.20 40.75
N LYS A 9 -51.49 20.12 40.65
CA LYS A 9 -52.17 19.35 39.60
C LYS A 9 -52.13 20.02 38.21
N ASN A 10 -52.13 21.35 38.16
CA ASN A 10 -52.04 22.08 36.89
C ASN A 10 -50.60 22.28 36.40
N LEU A 11 -49.60 22.36 37.28
CA LEU A 11 -48.19 22.36 36.86
C LEU A 11 -47.78 21.02 36.22
N VAL A 12 -48.23 19.88 36.77
CA VAL A 12 -47.89 18.55 36.23
C VAL A 12 -48.57 18.28 34.88
N LYS A 13 -49.74 18.88 34.60
CA LYS A 13 -50.37 18.80 33.26
C LYS A 13 -49.70 19.70 32.22
N CYS A 14 -49.08 20.81 32.61
CA CYS A 14 -48.30 21.65 31.70
C CYS A 14 -46.90 21.10 31.40
N THR A 15 -46.25 20.34 32.30
CA THR A 15 -44.94 19.71 31.99
C THR A 15 -45.05 18.45 31.13
N VAL A 16 -46.21 17.78 31.08
CA VAL A 16 -46.44 16.60 30.22
C VAL A 16 -47.01 16.98 28.85
N ALA A 17 -47.64 18.14 28.70
CA ALA A 17 -48.11 18.64 27.41
C ALA A 17 -47.05 19.46 26.63
N LEU A 18 -46.01 19.98 27.30
CA LEU A 18 -44.93 20.73 26.64
C LEU A 18 -43.72 19.86 26.24
N SER A 19 -43.70 18.58 26.62
CA SER A 19 -42.72 17.59 26.15
C SER A 19 -43.22 16.76 24.96
N LEU A 20 -44.42 17.05 24.44
CA LEU A 20 -45.04 16.33 23.32
C LEU A 20 -45.23 17.18 22.05
N ALA A 21 -44.80 18.45 22.03
CA ALA A 21 -45.05 19.38 20.92
C ALA A 21 -43.80 20.08 20.36
N THR A 22 -42.61 19.55 20.63
CA THR A 22 -41.40 19.84 19.85
C THR A 22 -40.87 18.55 19.23
N MET A 23 -41.73 17.87 18.47
CA MET A 23 -41.23 17.17 17.28
C MET A 23 -40.75 18.26 16.31
N LEU A 24 -39.53 18.74 16.57
CA LEU A 24 -38.67 19.23 15.50
C LEU A 24 -38.70 18.14 14.45
N THR A 25 -39.32 18.44 13.32
CA THR A 25 -39.14 17.69 12.09
C THR A 25 -37.65 17.77 11.79
N ILE A 26 -36.88 16.82 12.33
CA ILE A 26 -35.53 16.55 11.88
C ILE A 26 -35.70 16.30 10.39
N PRO A 27 -34.97 17.01 9.51
CA PRO A 27 -34.97 16.66 8.10
C PRO A 27 -34.57 15.18 8.01
N THR A 28 -35.53 14.34 7.63
CA THR A 28 -35.42 12.86 7.63
C THR A 28 -34.35 12.33 6.68
N ASN A 29 -33.68 13.23 5.95
CA ASN A 29 -32.59 12.90 5.04
C ASN A 29 -31.27 12.55 5.76
N GLY A 30 -31.13 12.86 7.06
CA GLY A 30 -29.90 12.61 7.81
C GLY A 30 -29.83 11.28 8.58
N LEU A 31 -30.96 10.65 8.89
CA LEU A 31 -31.01 9.43 9.72
C LEU A 31 -30.84 8.14 8.91
N ALA A 32 -31.45 8.04 7.72
CA ALA A 32 -31.30 6.88 6.84
C ALA A 32 -29.85 6.69 6.36
N TYR A 33 -29.08 7.77 6.28
CA TYR A 33 -27.69 7.77 5.81
C TYR A 33 -26.70 7.21 6.82
N LYS A 34 -27.04 7.24 8.12
CA LYS A 34 -26.21 6.75 9.22
C LYS A 34 -26.27 5.22 9.38
N GLU A 35 -27.29 4.57 8.83
CA GLU A 35 -27.47 3.11 8.90
C GLU A 35 -26.58 2.33 7.94
N ALA A 36 -26.10 2.94 6.85
CA ALA A 36 -25.26 2.29 5.86
C ALA A 36 -23.75 2.25 6.20
N ARG A 37 -23.33 2.59 7.43
CA ARG A 37 -21.93 2.53 7.86
C ARG A 37 -21.75 1.85 9.22
N ILE A 38 -20.89 0.84 9.24
CA ILE A 38 -20.37 0.23 10.46
C ILE A 38 -18.93 0.72 10.70
N GLY A 39 -18.82 1.81 11.46
CA GLY A 39 -17.55 2.47 11.78
C GLY A 39 -17.12 2.30 13.25
N GLY A 40 -15.99 2.90 13.61
CA GLY A 40 -15.44 2.93 14.96
C GLY A 40 -14.26 3.91 15.07
N HIS A 41 -13.81 4.25 16.28
CA HIS A 41 -12.62 5.11 16.42
C HIS A 41 -11.33 4.39 16.01
N ASP A 42 -11.32 3.07 16.16
CA ASP A 42 -10.24 2.18 15.79
C ASP A 42 -10.80 0.81 15.31
N ARG A 43 -9.89 -0.07 14.87
CA ARG A 43 -10.22 -1.42 14.39
C ARG A 43 -10.93 -2.31 15.43
N PHE A 44 -10.69 -2.08 16.72
CA PHE A 44 -11.32 -2.85 17.79
C PHE A 44 -12.79 -2.43 17.92
N ASP A 45 -13.07 -1.13 17.83
CA ASP A 45 -14.44 -0.61 17.82
C ASP A 45 -15.22 -1.11 16.59
N VAL A 46 -14.59 -1.13 15.40
CA VAL A 46 -15.22 -1.68 14.18
C VAL A 46 -15.59 -3.14 14.37
N ALA A 47 -14.69 -3.97 14.89
CA ALA A 47 -14.95 -5.39 15.18
C ALA A 47 -16.12 -5.58 16.16
N ILE A 48 -16.15 -4.78 17.23
CA ILE A 48 -17.22 -4.77 18.23
C ILE A 48 -18.55 -4.38 17.60
N ASN A 49 -18.58 -3.35 16.76
CA ASN A 49 -19.81 -2.87 16.14
C ASN A 49 -20.35 -3.88 15.12
N ILE A 50 -19.50 -4.51 14.31
CA ILE A 50 -19.93 -5.59 13.42
C ILE A 50 -20.55 -6.75 14.18
N SER A 51 -19.98 -7.13 15.34
CA SER A 51 -20.55 -8.20 16.16
C SER A 51 -21.95 -7.90 16.70
N LYS A 52 -22.44 -6.66 16.59
CA LYS A 52 -23.81 -6.30 17.01
C LYS A 52 -24.83 -6.46 15.88
N GLU A 53 -24.38 -6.64 14.64
CA GLU A 53 -25.22 -6.71 13.44
C GLU A 53 -25.90 -8.07 13.23
N TYR A 54 -25.50 -9.09 14.00
CA TYR A 54 -26.07 -10.43 13.88
C TYR A 54 -26.09 -11.19 15.21
N GLU A 55 -26.94 -12.20 15.28
CA GLU A 55 -26.94 -13.15 16.39
C GLU A 55 -25.64 -13.96 16.34
N ASN A 56 -24.88 -13.89 17.44
CA ASN A 56 -23.58 -14.55 17.53
C ASN A 56 -23.71 -15.96 18.11
N SER A 57 -22.76 -16.80 17.72
CA SER A 57 -22.41 -18.01 18.45
C SER A 57 -21.93 -17.67 19.87
N ASP A 58 -22.00 -18.65 20.76
CA ASP A 58 -21.33 -18.58 22.07
C ASP A 58 -19.79 -18.63 21.93
N THR A 59 -19.28 -18.88 20.73
CA THR A 59 -17.87 -18.87 20.36
C THR A 59 -17.51 -17.62 19.57
N CYS A 60 -16.34 -17.04 19.84
CA CYS A 60 -15.75 -16.01 18.99
C CYS A 60 -14.28 -16.30 18.66
N TYR A 61 -13.79 -15.66 17.61
CA TYR A 61 -12.39 -15.73 17.21
C TYR A 61 -11.64 -14.48 17.63
N LEU A 62 -10.44 -14.66 18.15
CA LEU A 62 -9.55 -13.56 18.53
C LEU A 62 -8.24 -13.67 17.76
N ILE A 63 -7.94 -12.63 16.99
CA ILE A 63 -6.84 -12.63 16.02
C ILE A 63 -5.93 -11.43 16.27
N ASN A 64 -4.62 -11.59 16.09
CA ASN A 64 -3.73 -10.43 16.10
C ASN A 64 -4.06 -9.53 14.89
N TYR A 65 -4.32 -8.24 15.13
CA TYR A 65 -4.68 -7.31 14.07
C TYR A 65 -3.60 -7.07 13.01
N LEU A 66 -2.37 -7.55 13.24
CA LEU A 66 -1.26 -7.52 12.28
C LEU A 66 -1.08 -8.84 11.53
N ALA A 67 -1.71 -9.92 11.99
CA ALA A 67 -1.51 -11.27 11.46
C ALA A 67 -2.49 -11.58 10.34
N TYR A 68 -2.24 -10.93 9.20
CA TYR A 68 -3.08 -11.01 8.00
C TYR A 68 -3.49 -12.44 7.56
N PRO A 69 -2.55 -13.39 7.41
CA PRO A 69 -2.88 -14.71 6.89
C PRO A 69 -3.77 -15.52 7.84
N ASP A 70 -3.52 -15.41 9.15
CA ASP A 70 -4.26 -16.12 10.20
C ASP A 70 -5.76 -15.74 10.17
N ALA A 71 -6.05 -14.50 9.77
CA ALA A 71 -7.40 -14.00 9.64
C ALA A 71 -8.12 -14.42 8.34
N ILE A 72 -7.41 -14.89 7.32
CA ILE A 72 -8.05 -15.45 6.13
C ILE A 72 -8.50 -16.87 6.39
N ALA A 73 -7.73 -17.67 7.13
CA ALA A 73 -8.19 -19.00 7.54
C ALA A 73 -9.56 -18.93 8.24
N SER A 74 -9.75 -17.94 9.11
CA SER A 74 -11.00 -17.80 9.86
C SER A 74 -12.21 -17.43 8.97
N SER A 75 -11.99 -16.89 7.76
CA SER A 75 -13.08 -16.61 6.80
C SER A 75 -13.87 -17.84 6.36
N ASN A 76 -13.28 -19.03 6.50
CA ASN A 76 -13.93 -20.30 6.19
C ASN A 76 -14.61 -20.94 7.41
N TYR A 77 -14.57 -20.30 8.58
CA TYR A 77 -15.20 -20.79 9.81
C TYR A 77 -16.05 -19.72 10.47
N ILE A 78 -16.84 -19.00 9.67
CA ILE A 78 -17.65 -17.90 10.18
C ILE A 78 -19.00 -18.34 10.78
N LYS A 79 -19.31 -19.64 10.78
CA LYS A 79 -20.53 -20.21 11.37
C LYS A 79 -20.19 -21.41 12.24
N ASP A 80 -20.92 -21.57 13.35
CA ASP A 80 -20.86 -22.76 14.19
C ASP A 80 -21.76 -23.89 13.64
N ARG A 81 -21.73 -25.05 14.32
CA ARG A 81 -22.53 -26.23 13.96
C ARG A 81 -24.05 -26.01 13.93
N ASN A 82 -24.54 -24.95 14.59
CA ASN A 82 -25.95 -24.59 14.62
C ASN A 82 -26.27 -23.49 13.60
N GLY A 83 -25.30 -23.11 12.75
CA GLY A 83 -25.45 -22.06 11.75
C GLY A 83 -25.34 -20.63 12.29
N LYS A 84 -25.02 -20.44 13.58
CA LYS A 84 -24.84 -19.09 14.16
C LYS A 84 -23.49 -18.52 13.78
N HIS A 85 -23.43 -17.20 13.60
CA HIS A 85 -22.21 -16.53 13.15
C HIS A 85 -21.16 -16.46 14.24
N ILE A 86 -19.91 -16.78 13.91
CA ILE A 86 -18.77 -16.65 14.80
C ILE A 86 -18.12 -15.29 14.54
N PRO A 87 -18.25 -14.31 15.45
CA PRO A 87 -17.64 -12.99 15.28
C PRO A 87 -16.12 -13.05 15.43
N ILE A 88 -15.45 -12.15 14.70
CA ILE A 88 -14.01 -11.98 14.73
C ILE A 88 -13.69 -10.71 15.52
N TYR A 89 -12.80 -10.82 16.50
CA TYR A 89 -12.25 -9.72 17.27
C TYR A 89 -10.73 -9.63 17.11
N TYR A 90 -10.19 -8.46 17.45
CA TYR A 90 -8.76 -8.21 17.42
C TYR A 90 -8.11 -8.20 18.79
N THR A 91 -6.83 -8.58 18.82
CA THR A 91 -5.94 -8.45 19.97
C THR A 91 -4.58 -7.89 19.55
N LYS A 92 -3.83 -7.31 20.50
CA LYS A 92 -2.37 -7.18 20.36
C LYS A 92 -1.72 -8.54 20.57
N ALA A 93 -0.42 -8.65 20.26
CA ALA A 93 0.32 -9.90 20.43
C ALA A 93 0.36 -10.38 21.90
N ASP A 94 0.34 -9.47 22.87
CA ASP A 94 0.54 -9.79 24.29
C ASP A 94 -0.61 -9.36 25.20
N LYS A 95 -1.62 -8.66 24.67
CA LYS A 95 -2.75 -8.16 25.46
C LYS A 95 -4.02 -7.97 24.63
N VAL A 96 -5.15 -8.41 25.17
CA VAL A 96 -6.49 -8.06 24.66
C VAL A 96 -6.82 -6.62 25.05
N ASP A 97 -7.25 -5.83 24.07
CA ASP A 97 -7.69 -4.46 24.30
C ASP A 97 -8.84 -4.42 25.31
N THR A 98 -8.83 -3.41 26.19
CA THR A 98 -9.81 -3.29 27.29
C THR A 98 -11.24 -3.22 26.77
N LYS A 99 -11.49 -2.52 25.65
CA LYS A 99 -12.83 -2.41 25.06
C LYS A 99 -13.30 -3.78 24.56
N THR A 100 -12.41 -4.51 23.89
CA THR A 100 -12.68 -5.87 23.41
C THR A 100 -12.96 -6.80 24.58
N LEU A 101 -12.11 -6.80 25.61
CA LEU A 101 -12.28 -7.64 26.79
C LEU A 101 -13.61 -7.37 27.51
N ASN A 102 -13.98 -6.10 27.68
CA ASN A 102 -15.25 -5.73 28.31
C ASN A 102 -16.45 -6.18 27.47
N HIS A 103 -16.40 -5.99 26.15
CA HIS A 103 -17.46 -6.45 25.26
C HIS A 103 -17.62 -7.98 25.29
N LEU A 104 -16.52 -8.72 25.28
CA LEU A 104 -16.54 -10.18 25.38
C LEU A 104 -17.24 -10.66 26.67
N LYS A 105 -17.02 -9.98 27.79
CA LYS A 105 -17.68 -10.27 29.07
C LYS A 105 -19.17 -9.96 29.02
N THR A 106 -19.54 -8.80 28.50
CA THR A 106 -20.94 -8.36 28.40
C THR A 106 -21.75 -9.31 27.53
N LYS A 107 -21.16 -9.80 26.42
CA LYS A 107 -21.79 -10.79 25.54
C LYS A 107 -21.76 -12.22 26.08
N LYS A 108 -21.03 -12.48 27.17
CA LYS A 108 -20.93 -13.78 27.83
C LYS A 108 -20.50 -14.92 26.90
N TYR A 109 -19.50 -14.67 26.05
CA TYR A 109 -18.91 -15.74 25.22
C TYR A 109 -18.43 -16.89 26.10
N LYS A 110 -18.72 -18.13 25.71
CA LYS A 110 -18.31 -19.33 26.43
C LYS A 110 -16.90 -19.76 26.02
N GLU A 111 -16.58 -19.63 24.73
CA GLU A 111 -15.30 -20.05 24.18
C GLU A 111 -14.69 -18.96 23.29
N ILE A 112 -13.40 -18.69 23.50
CA ILE A 112 -12.60 -17.81 22.65
C ILE A 112 -11.54 -18.67 21.97
N VAL A 113 -11.61 -18.76 20.65
CA VAL A 113 -10.58 -19.44 19.85
C VAL A 113 -9.55 -18.41 19.39
N ILE A 114 -8.31 -18.56 19.87
CA ILE A 114 -7.18 -17.76 19.41
C ILE A 114 -6.75 -18.28 18.04
N PHE A 115 -6.81 -17.45 17.00
CA PHE A 115 -6.25 -17.79 15.69
C PHE A 115 -4.79 -17.35 15.60
N GLY A 116 -3.93 -18.29 15.22
CA GLY A 116 -2.49 -18.09 15.07
C GLY A 116 -1.65 -18.68 16.20
N GLY A 117 -0.37 -18.91 15.91
CA GLY A 117 0.59 -19.47 16.87
C GLY A 117 0.98 -18.48 17.99
N GLU A 118 1.78 -18.95 18.95
CA GLU A 118 2.23 -18.14 20.10
C GLU A 118 2.99 -16.87 19.70
N LYS A 119 3.72 -16.92 18.58
CA LYS A 119 4.41 -15.74 18.03
C LYS A 119 3.45 -14.64 17.54
N SER A 120 2.23 -15.03 17.15
CA SER A 120 1.18 -14.11 16.68
C SER A 120 0.36 -13.61 17.87
N VAL A 121 -0.10 -14.52 18.72
CA VAL A 121 -0.84 -14.21 19.95
C VAL A 121 -0.20 -15.00 21.09
N SER A 122 0.53 -14.33 21.97
CA SER A 122 1.29 -14.96 23.05
C SER A 122 0.39 -15.57 24.13
N ASN A 123 0.98 -16.43 24.96
CA ASN A 123 0.26 -17.06 26.07
C ASN A 123 -0.21 -16.06 27.15
N LYS A 124 0.32 -14.83 27.17
CA LYS A 124 -0.19 -13.74 28.04
C LYS A 124 -1.64 -13.38 27.73
N VAL A 125 -2.03 -13.39 26.45
CA VAL A 125 -3.42 -13.17 26.02
C VAL A 125 -4.31 -14.30 26.52
N ILE A 126 -3.86 -15.55 26.39
CA ILE A 126 -4.59 -16.72 26.89
C ILE A 126 -4.80 -16.62 28.41
N GLN A 127 -3.74 -16.35 29.16
CA GLN A 127 -3.81 -16.17 30.61
C GLN A 127 -4.76 -15.01 30.99
N GLN A 128 -4.67 -13.87 30.30
CA GLN A 128 -5.58 -12.75 30.53
C GLN A 128 -7.03 -13.17 30.35
N LEU A 129 -7.38 -13.88 29.28
CA LEU A 129 -8.74 -14.32 29.02
C LEU A 129 -9.22 -15.39 30.02
N GLN A 130 -8.38 -16.37 30.35
CA GLN A 130 -8.69 -17.40 31.34
C GLN A 130 -8.95 -16.81 32.73
N ASN A 131 -8.12 -15.84 33.15
CA ASN A 131 -8.33 -15.11 34.41
C ASN A 131 -9.63 -14.29 34.44
N ASN A 132 -10.25 -14.05 33.28
CA ASN A 132 -11.53 -13.39 33.14
C ASN A 132 -12.70 -14.39 32.92
N GLY A 133 -12.47 -15.69 33.13
CA GLY A 133 -13.50 -16.73 33.15
C GLY A 133 -13.84 -17.32 31.79
N PHE A 134 -13.08 -17.03 30.74
CA PHE A 134 -13.32 -17.59 29.41
C PHE A 134 -12.65 -18.96 29.25
N LYS A 135 -13.33 -19.90 28.58
CA LYS A 135 -12.65 -21.05 27.99
C LYS A 135 -11.86 -20.55 26.78
N VAL A 136 -10.57 -20.85 26.74
CA VAL A 136 -9.70 -20.40 25.65
C VAL A 136 -9.07 -21.61 24.99
N SER A 137 -9.20 -21.69 23.67
CA SER A 137 -8.53 -22.66 22.82
C SER A 137 -7.68 -21.92 21.78
N ARG A 138 -6.71 -22.61 21.18
CA ARG A 138 -5.90 -22.07 20.09
C ARG A 138 -6.16 -22.88 18.83
N SER A 139 -6.33 -22.20 17.69
CA SER A 139 -6.42 -22.85 16.40
C SER A 139 -5.15 -23.66 16.13
N LEU A 140 -5.25 -24.68 15.29
CA LEU A 140 -4.08 -25.39 14.80
C LEU A 140 -3.08 -24.37 14.21
N ALA A 141 -1.81 -24.46 14.59
CA ALA A 141 -0.76 -23.57 14.12
C ALA A 141 0.30 -24.40 13.41
N GLY A 142 0.47 -24.13 12.12
CA GLY A 142 1.48 -24.77 11.28
C GLY A 142 2.87 -24.14 11.44
N LYS A 143 3.85 -24.69 10.73
CA LYS A 143 5.25 -24.20 10.73
C LYS A 143 5.36 -22.75 10.26
N ASN A 144 4.45 -22.33 9.40
CA ASN A 144 4.38 -20.99 8.86
C ASN A 144 2.91 -20.59 8.62
N ARG A 145 2.71 -19.36 8.11
CA ARG A 145 1.38 -18.80 7.83
C ARG A 145 0.57 -19.62 6.81
N TYR A 146 1.24 -20.16 5.81
CA TYR A 146 0.61 -20.93 4.74
C TYR A 146 0.17 -22.29 5.26
N ASP A 147 1.07 -22.95 5.98
CA ASP A 147 0.81 -24.24 6.63
C ASP A 147 -0.36 -24.15 7.62
N THR A 148 -0.40 -23.12 8.47
CA THR A 148 -1.51 -22.87 9.40
C THR A 148 -2.85 -22.80 8.67
N VAL A 149 -2.92 -21.99 7.62
CA VAL A 149 -4.17 -21.77 6.89
C VAL A 149 -4.55 -22.99 6.07
N ASN A 150 -3.60 -23.57 5.33
CA ASN A 150 -3.85 -24.67 4.43
C ASN A 150 -4.17 -25.97 5.19
N GLN A 151 -3.53 -26.26 6.33
CA GLN A 151 -3.88 -27.44 7.14
C GLN A 151 -5.30 -27.38 7.71
N LEU A 152 -5.71 -26.21 8.21
CA LEU A 152 -7.08 -26.02 8.70
C LEU A 152 -8.08 -26.30 7.57
N LEU A 153 -7.83 -25.74 6.39
CA LEU A 153 -8.79 -25.75 5.28
C LEU A 153 -8.83 -27.07 4.53
N ILE A 154 -7.68 -27.69 4.30
CA ILE A 154 -7.59 -28.98 3.61
C ILE A 154 -8.29 -30.07 4.43
N GLY A 155 -8.08 -30.10 5.76
CA GLY A 155 -8.75 -31.06 6.64
C GLY A 155 -10.26 -30.82 6.85
N SER A 156 -10.83 -29.74 6.30
CA SER A 156 -12.24 -29.40 6.45
C SER A 156 -13.12 -30.14 5.45
N THR A 157 -14.16 -30.83 5.94
CA THR A 157 -15.20 -31.48 5.12
C THR A 157 -16.42 -30.59 4.85
N ASN A 158 -16.39 -29.34 5.30
CA ASN A 158 -17.53 -28.41 5.22
C ASN A 158 -17.72 -27.79 3.82
N TYR A 159 -16.87 -28.12 2.86
CA TYR A 159 -16.81 -27.50 1.54
C TYR A 159 -16.78 -28.55 0.45
N GLU A 160 -17.37 -28.21 -0.69
CA GLU A 160 -17.21 -28.99 -1.91
C GLU A 160 -15.82 -28.74 -2.48
N ASP A 161 -15.04 -29.81 -2.70
CA ASP A 161 -13.67 -29.71 -3.20
C ASP A 161 -13.62 -29.46 -4.72
N GLU A 162 -14.76 -29.31 -5.41
CA GLU A 162 -14.79 -29.11 -6.87
C GLU A 162 -14.15 -27.79 -7.31
N ASN A 163 -14.29 -26.74 -6.49
CA ASN A 163 -13.72 -25.42 -6.74
C ASN A 163 -12.76 -25.08 -5.61
N ILE A 164 -11.68 -24.35 -5.89
CA ILE A 164 -10.88 -23.69 -4.87
C ILE A 164 -10.55 -22.26 -5.30
N ILE A 165 -10.43 -21.35 -4.33
CA ILE A 165 -9.88 -20.01 -4.55
C ILE A 165 -8.41 -20.04 -4.16
N LEU A 166 -7.50 -19.67 -5.07
CA LEU A 166 -6.08 -19.54 -4.80
C LEU A 166 -5.69 -18.06 -4.73
N VAL A 167 -5.07 -17.67 -3.62
CA VAL A 167 -4.73 -16.28 -3.32
C VAL A 167 -3.34 -16.16 -2.70
N SER A 168 -2.76 -14.96 -2.73
CA SER A 168 -1.43 -14.70 -2.18
C SER A 168 -1.49 -14.47 -0.67
N GLY A 169 -0.66 -15.17 0.11
CA GLY A 169 -0.48 -14.83 1.53
C GLY A 169 0.39 -13.58 1.78
N GLU A 170 0.84 -12.93 0.71
CA GLU A 170 1.68 -11.72 0.72
C GLU A 170 0.91 -10.47 0.33
N ASN A 171 -0.04 -10.58 -0.61
CA ASN A 171 -0.90 -9.48 -1.05
C ASN A 171 -2.25 -9.51 -0.36
N PHE A 172 -2.48 -8.55 0.55
CA PHE A 172 -3.62 -8.64 1.42
C PHE A 172 -4.98 -8.51 0.72
N ALA A 173 -5.02 -7.59 -0.24
CA ALA A 173 -6.25 -7.08 -0.80
C ALA A 173 -6.92 -8.11 -1.71
N ASP A 174 -6.12 -8.82 -2.51
CA ASP A 174 -6.58 -9.85 -3.43
C ASP A 174 -7.22 -11.03 -2.67
N SER A 175 -6.64 -11.46 -1.55
CA SER A 175 -7.25 -12.55 -0.78
C SER A 175 -8.49 -12.12 -0.02
N LEU A 176 -8.54 -10.88 0.48
CA LEU A 176 -9.74 -10.34 1.13
C LEU A 176 -10.94 -10.39 0.17
N ILE A 177 -10.79 -9.87 -1.05
CA ILE A 177 -11.88 -9.89 -2.04
C ILE A 177 -12.16 -11.31 -2.54
N GLY A 178 -11.15 -12.19 -2.57
CA GLY A 178 -11.32 -13.61 -2.89
C GLY A 178 -12.32 -14.33 -1.98
N THR A 179 -12.49 -13.87 -0.74
CA THR A 179 -13.50 -14.44 0.19
C THR A 179 -14.93 -14.33 -0.33
N SER A 180 -15.26 -13.26 -1.05
CA SER A 180 -16.61 -13.10 -1.63
C SER A 180 -16.88 -14.16 -2.70
N LEU A 181 -15.87 -14.52 -3.50
CA LEU A 181 -15.99 -15.57 -4.50
C LEU A 181 -16.04 -16.96 -3.85
N ALA A 182 -15.22 -17.19 -2.82
CA ALA A 182 -15.26 -18.42 -2.03
C ALA A 182 -16.64 -18.67 -1.43
N LYS A 183 -17.29 -17.62 -0.91
CA LYS A 183 -18.65 -17.69 -0.41
C LYS A 183 -19.65 -18.05 -1.51
N LYS A 184 -19.54 -17.41 -2.68
CA LYS A 184 -20.44 -17.64 -3.81
C LYS A 184 -20.36 -19.07 -4.34
N LEU A 185 -19.14 -19.62 -4.42
CA LEU A 185 -18.86 -20.97 -4.91
C LEU A 185 -18.90 -22.04 -3.82
N ASN A 186 -19.17 -21.64 -2.56
CA ASN A 186 -19.13 -22.51 -1.39
C ASN A 186 -17.85 -23.36 -1.33
N CYS A 187 -16.68 -22.72 -1.46
CA CYS A 187 -15.41 -23.41 -1.60
C CYS A 187 -14.29 -22.88 -0.71
N LYS A 188 -13.19 -23.64 -0.65
CA LYS A 188 -12.01 -23.35 0.19
C LYS A 188 -11.15 -22.22 -0.41
N ILE A 189 -10.54 -21.42 0.45
CA ILE A 189 -9.53 -20.39 0.08
C ILE A 189 -8.14 -20.90 0.44
N ILE A 190 -7.36 -21.29 -0.56
CA ILE A 190 -5.97 -21.71 -0.38
C ILE A 190 -5.05 -20.50 -0.51
N ILE A 191 -4.13 -20.32 0.43
CA ILE A 191 -3.13 -19.26 0.38
C ILE A 191 -1.77 -19.82 -0.01
N THR A 192 -1.02 -19.10 -0.84
CA THR A 192 0.33 -19.53 -1.26
C THR A 192 1.28 -18.33 -1.38
N PRO A 193 2.60 -18.52 -1.20
CA PRO A 193 3.60 -17.51 -1.57
C PRO A 193 3.53 -17.14 -3.05
N HIS A 194 4.15 -16.01 -3.44
CA HIS A 194 4.11 -15.52 -4.82
C HIS A 194 4.57 -16.56 -5.86
N ASN A 195 5.66 -17.28 -5.59
CA ASN A 195 6.32 -18.16 -6.57
C ASN A 195 6.73 -19.53 -5.99
N GLU A 196 6.09 -19.96 -4.90
CA GLU A 196 6.34 -21.27 -4.32
C GLU A 196 5.03 -21.89 -3.83
N ILE A 197 4.87 -23.20 -4.03
CA ILE A 197 3.82 -24.02 -3.41
C ILE A 197 4.42 -24.75 -2.22
N ASP A 198 3.79 -24.61 -1.05
CA ASP A 198 4.19 -25.31 0.16
C ASP A 198 3.94 -26.84 0.08
N GLU A 199 4.52 -27.59 1.02
CA GLU A 199 4.40 -29.05 1.07
C GLU A 199 2.94 -29.52 1.28
N THR A 200 2.15 -28.74 2.02
CA THR A 200 0.75 -29.05 2.35
C THR A 200 -0.12 -29.01 1.08
N ILE A 201 0.02 -27.96 0.26
CA ILE A 201 -0.66 -27.86 -1.05
C ILE A 201 -0.11 -28.92 -2.03
N LYS A 202 1.21 -29.19 -2.04
CA LYS A 202 1.82 -30.24 -2.87
C LYS A 202 1.20 -31.61 -2.59
N ASN A 203 1.08 -31.97 -1.31
CA ASN A 203 0.55 -33.25 -0.89
C ASN A 203 -0.94 -33.39 -1.22
N GLU A 204 -1.72 -32.31 -1.10
CA GLU A 204 -3.16 -32.35 -1.35
C GLU A 204 -3.52 -32.42 -2.84
N PHE A 205 -2.89 -31.58 -3.66
CA PHE A 205 -3.33 -31.41 -5.06
C PHE A 205 -2.42 -32.10 -6.07
N PHE A 206 -1.13 -32.28 -5.77
CA PHE A 206 -0.13 -32.72 -6.75
C PHE A 206 0.44 -34.12 -6.49
N ASN A 207 0.21 -34.72 -5.31
CA ASN A 207 0.73 -36.04 -4.92
C ASN A 207 0.39 -37.12 -5.96
N THR A 208 1.34 -37.90 -6.44
CA THR A 208 1.17 -38.86 -7.56
C THR A 208 0.12 -39.94 -7.33
N ASN A 209 -0.28 -40.22 -6.08
CA ASN A 209 -1.37 -41.14 -5.78
C ASN A 209 -2.75 -40.49 -6.04
N LYS A 210 -3.29 -40.66 -7.25
CA LYS A 210 -4.59 -40.09 -7.67
C LYS A 210 -5.77 -40.42 -6.75
N LYS A 211 -5.74 -41.51 -5.97
CA LYS A 211 -6.81 -41.85 -5.01
C LYS A 211 -6.82 -40.98 -3.76
N GLN A 212 -5.71 -40.31 -3.46
CA GLN A 212 -5.53 -39.46 -2.26
C GLN A 212 -5.60 -37.96 -2.59
N ARG A 213 -5.70 -37.59 -3.87
CA ARG A 213 -5.83 -36.18 -4.28
C ARG A 213 -7.23 -35.67 -4.00
N ALA A 214 -7.35 -34.40 -3.58
CA ALA A 214 -8.60 -33.66 -3.66
C ALA A 214 -9.11 -33.66 -5.11
N LYS A 215 -10.41 -33.90 -5.30
CA LYS A 215 -11.07 -33.83 -6.61
C LYS A 215 -11.42 -32.38 -6.94
N VAL A 216 -10.40 -31.60 -7.30
CA VAL A 216 -10.58 -30.22 -7.77
C VAL A 216 -10.79 -30.18 -9.27
N ASN A 217 -11.89 -29.56 -9.71
CA ASN A 217 -12.19 -29.33 -11.12
C ASN A 217 -11.73 -27.94 -11.56
N ASN A 218 -11.89 -26.93 -10.70
CA ASN A 218 -11.57 -25.54 -11.01
C ASN A 218 -10.74 -24.87 -9.91
N VAL A 219 -9.74 -24.09 -10.34
CA VAL A 219 -8.91 -23.25 -9.46
C VAL A 219 -9.10 -21.80 -9.90
N TYR A 220 -9.62 -20.97 -9.01
CA TYR A 220 -9.80 -19.54 -9.25
C TYR A 220 -8.67 -18.76 -8.60
N ILE A 221 -7.74 -18.26 -9.40
CA ILE A 221 -6.67 -17.38 -8.91
C ILE A 221 -7.21 -15.96 -8.82
N VAL A 222 -7.19 -15.38 -7.63
CA VAL A 222 -7.54 -13.96 -7.43
C VAL A 222 -6.27 -13.16 -7.21
N GLY A 223 -5.99 -12.24 -8.14
CA GLY A 223 -4.77 -11.44 -8.17
C GLY A 223 -3.95 -11.63 -9.45
N GLY A 224 -3.19 -10.59 -9.79
CA GLY A 224 -2.32 -10.59 -10.98
C GLY A 224 -1.07 -11.47 -10.81
N GLU A 225 -0.26 -11.55 -11.87
CA GLU A 225 0.97 -12.36 -11.87
C GLU A 225 1.97 -11.94 -10.77
N LYS A 226 1.97 -10.66 -10.36
CA LYS A 226 2.78 -10.16 -9.23
C LYS A 226 2.31 -10.68 -7.86
N SER A 227 1.05 -11.10 -7.73
CA SER A 227 0.51 -11.69 -6.51
C SER A 227 0.73 -13.20 -6.49
N ILE A 228 0.37 -13.87 -7.59
CA ILE A 228 0.55 -15.31 -7.80
C ILE A 228 1.18 -15.51 -9.17
N SER A 229 2.41 -16.03 -9.21
CA SER A 229 3.18 -16.14 -10.44
C SER A 229 2.51 -17.03 -11.48
N LYS A 230 2.90 -16.84 -12.74
CA LYS A 230 2.49 -17.70 -13.85
C LYS A 230 2.97 -19.14 -13.68
N ASN A 231 4.08 -19.37 -12.95
CA ASN A 231 4.58 -20.71 -12.66
C ASN A 231 3.58 -21.48 -11.78
N ILE A 232 3.04 -20.85 -10.74
CA ILE A 232 2.03 -21.46 -9.86
C ILE A 232 0.76 -21.79 -10.67
N GLU A 233 0.30 -20.86 -11.51
CA GLU A 233 -0.83 -21.09 -12.41
C GLU A 233 -0.62 -22.29 -13.34
N GLN A 234 0.57 -22.42 -13.93
CA GLN A 234 0.92 -23.55 -14.79
C GLN A 234 0.93 -24.87 -14.01
N GLN A 235 1.43 -24.87 -12.78
CA GLN A 235 1.39 -26.05 -11.92
C GLN A 235 -0.06 -26.49 -11.68
N PHE A 236 -0.94 -25.60 -11.20
CA PHE A 236 -2.36 -25.93 -10.98
C PHE A 236 -3.12 -26.34 -12.25
N SER A 237 -2.72 -25.83 -13.42
CA SER A 237 -3.30 -26.23 -14.71
C SER A 237 -3.08 -27.70 -15.06
N THR A 238 -2.14 -28.38 -14.39
CA THR A 238 -1.92 -29.83 -14.58
C THR A 238 -2.93 -30.70 -13.84
N VAL A 239 -3.68 -30.14 -12.88
CA VAL A 239 -4.60 -30.88 -12.00
C VAL A 239 -6.04 -30.39 -12.07
N ALA A 240 -6.27 -29.14 -12.51
CA ALA A 240 -7.59 -28.53 -12.59
C ALA A 240 -7.63 -27.44 -13.68
N LYS A 241 -8.83 -26.99 -14.05
CA LYS A 241 -9.01 -25.83 -14.93
C LYS A 241 -8.74 -24.55 -14.15
N VAL A 242 -7.82 -23.71 -14.63
CA VAL A 242 -7.44 -22.48 -13.93
C VAL A 242 -8.14 -21.26 -14.52
N HIS A 243 -8.68 -20.41 -13.64
CA HIS A 243 -9.36 -19.16 -13.96
C HIS A 243 -8.71 -18.02 -13.17
N ARG A 244 -8.05 -17.07 -13.84
CA ARG A 244 -7.45 -15.90 -13.16
C ARG A 244 -8.35 -14.68 -13.24
N ILE A 245 -8.66 -14.09 -12.09
CA ILE A 245 -9.38 -12.82 -11.94
C ILE A 245 -8.40 -11.78 -11.42
N SER A 246 -8.03 -10.82 -12.26
CA SER A 246 -7.04 -9.80 -11.92
C SER A 246 -7.31 -8.45 -12.58
N GLY A 247 -7.08 -7.37 -11.84
CA GLY A 247 -7.07 -6.00 -12.31
C GLY A 247 -5.67 -5.40 -12.41
N ARG A 248 -5.61 -4.14 -12.86
CA ARG A 248 -4.38 -3.32 -12.87
C ARG A 248 -3.88 -3.01 -11.46
N ASP A 249 -4.81 -2.91 -10.52
CA ASP A 249 -4.58 -2.68 -9.10
C ASP A 249 -5.65 -3.42 -8.26
N ARG A 250 -5.55 -3.31 -6.93
CA ARG A 250 -6.49 -3.96 -5.99
C ARG A 250 -7.94 -3.52 -6.17
N TYR A 251 -8.18 -2.28 -6.56
CA TYR A 251 -9.52 -1.74 -6.76
C TYR A 251 -10.12 -2.34 -8.03
N ASP A 252 -9.39 -2.35 -9.13
CA ASP A 252 -9.79 -2.96 -10.39
C ASP A 252 -10.03 -4.48 -10.24
N THR A 253 -9.16 -5.19 -9.49
CA THR A 253 -9.40 -6.62 -9.19
C THR A 253 -10.72 -6.80 -8.43
N SER A 254 -10.99 -5.97 -7.42
CA SER A 254 -12.24 -6.05 -6.64
C SER A 254 -13.49 -5.83 -7.50
N LEU A 255 -13.44 -4.89 -8.45
CA LEU A 255 -14.57 -4.59 -9.33
C LEU A 255 -14.80 -5.69 -10.37
N LYS A 256 -13.72 -6.27 -10.93
CA LYS A 256 -13.82 -7.42 -11.83
C LYS A 256 -14.40 -8.65 -11.12
N LEU A 257 -13.92 -8.93 -9.91
CA LEU A 257 -14.44 -10.03 -9.08
C LEU A 257 -15.91 -9.80 -8.72
N ALA A 258 -16.30 -8.57 -8.39
CA ALA A 258 -17.69 -8.24 -8.11
C ALA A 258 -18.61 -8.42 -9.33
N LYS A 259 -18.12 -8.06 -10.52
CA LYS A 259 -18.83 -8.30 -11.78
C LYS A 259 -18.98 -9.79 -12.07
N GLU A 260 -17.96 -10.59 -11.82
CA GLU A 260 -17.99 -12.05 -11.99
C GLU A 260 -19.01 -12.72 -11.05
N ILE A 261 -19.07 -12.27 -9.79
CA ILE A 261 -20.05 -12.79 -8.81
C ILE A 261 -21.49 -12.41 -9.18
N GLY A 262 -21.68 -11.22 -9.78
CA GLY A 262 -22.99 -10.75 -10.25
C GLY A 262 -23.96 -10.38 -9.12
N ASN A 263 -23.46 -10.03 -7.93
CA ASN A 263 -24.28 -9.65 -6.78
C ASN A 263 -24.80 -8.21 -6.90
N ASP A 264 -25.94 -7.91 -6.27
CA ASP A 264 -26.53 -6.57 -6.18
C ASP A 264 -26.33 -5.89 -4.81
N LYS A 265 -25.78 -6.62 -3.83
CA LYS A 265 -25.39 -6.12 -2.51
C LYS A 265 -23.89 -6.02 -2.35
N TYR A 266 -23.39 -4.94 -1.74
CA TYR A 266 -21.96 -4.72 -1.56
C TYR A 266 -21.56 -4.37 -0.13
N THR A 267 -20.39 -4.84 0.28
CA THR A 267 -19.71 -4.34 1.47
C THR A 267 -18.51 -3.52 1.01
N VAL A 268 -18.58 -2.21 1.19
CA VAL A 268 -17.54 -1.27 0.74
C VAL A 268 -16.53 -1.09 1.86
N VAL A 269 -15.28 -1.44 1.58
CA VAL A 269 -14.18 -1.38 2.57
C VAL A 269 -12.97 -0.66 1.99
N SER A 270 -12.02 -0.29 2.85
CA SER A 270 -10.81 0.40 2.41
C SER A 270 -9.89 -0.54 1.62
N GLY A 271 -9.34 -0.11 0.49
CA GLY A 271 -8.27 -0.88 -0.16
C GLY A 271 -6.93 -0.77 0.56
N GLU A 272 -6.80 0.09 1.57
CA GLU A 272 -5.52 0.52 2.14
C GLU A 272 -5.33 -0.03 3.57
N ASN A 273 -6.39 -0.04 4.39
CA ASN A 273 -6.32 -0.50 5.77
C ASN A 273 -6.88 -1.92 5.95
N PHE A 274 -5.99 -2.90 5.91
CA PHE A 274 -6.34 -4.31 6.07
C PHE A 274 -7.11 -4.63 7.37
N ALA A 275 -6.69 -4.05 8.50
CA ALA A 275 -7.21 -4.46 9.80
C ALA A 275 -8.62 -3.92 10.07
N ASP A 276 -9.10 -2.91 9.35
CA ASP A 276 -10.51 -2.52 9.47
C ASP A 276 -11.41 -3.50 8.66
N ASN A 277 -10.84 -4.22 7.70
CA ASN A 277 -11.61 -4.94 6.69
C ASN A 277 -11.88 -6.41 7.00
N LEU A 278 -11.01 -7.14 7.72
CA LEU A 278 -11.24 -8.58 7.92
C LEU A 278 -12.54 -8.88 8.64
N VAL A 279 -12.87 -8.04 9.61
CA VAL A 279 -14.10 -8.17 10.39
C VAL A 279 -15.34 -7.92 9.53
N ALA A 280 -15.19 -7.34 8.33
CA ALA A 280 -16.24 -7.24 7.33
C ALA A 280 -16.58 -8.58 6.65
N ILE A 281 -15.70 -9.59 6.73
CA ILE A 281 -15.91 -10.88 6.06
C ILE A 281 -17.15 -11.60 6.62
N PRO A 282 -17.28 -11.87 7.94
CA PRO A 282 -18.50 -12.45 8.50
C PRO A 282 -19.75 -11.64 8.12
N TYR A 283 -19.70 -10.32 8.23
CA TYR A 283 -20.81 -9.44 7.86
C TYR A 283 -21.22 -9.61 6.39
N SER A 284 -20.25 -9.64 5.47
CA SER A 284 -20.52 -9.79 4.03
C SER A 284 -21.15 -11.14 3.70
N TYR A 285 -20.72 -12.21 4.38
CA TYR A 285 -21.29 -13.54 4.22
C TYR A 285 -22.72 -13.63 4.78
N THR A 286 -22.99 -12.97 5.92
CA THR A 286 -24.33 -12.91 6.53
C THR A 286 -25.32 -12.20 5.62
N ASN A 287 -24.91 -11.06 5.07
CA ASN A 287 -25.78 -10.19 4.27
C ASN A 287 -25.79 -10.58 2.78
N ASN A 288 -25.09 -11.65 2.42
CA ASN A 288 -24.89 -12.08 1.04
C ASN A 288 -24.45 -10.90 0.16
N SER A 289 -23.48 -10.12 0.62
CA SER A 289 -22.94 -8.95 -0.06
C SER A 289 -21.50 -9.21 -0.52
N THR A 290 -21.10 -8.58 -1.63
CA THR A 290 -19.76 -8.72 -2.20
C THR A 290 -18.84 -7.61 -1.69
N ILE A 291 -17.66 -7.98 -1.20
CA ILE A 291 -16.66 -7.02 -0.75
C ILE A 291 -16.07 -6.29 -1.95
N VAL A 292 -16.11 -4.96 -1.93
CA VAL A 292 -15.47 -4.09 -2.92
C VAL A 292 -14.58 -3.07 -2.24
N LEU A 293 -13.47 -2.71 -2.89
CA LEU A 293 -12.46 -1.85 -2.31
C LEU A 293 -12.59 -0.41 -2.83
N THR A 294 -12.33 0.56 -1.95
CA THR A 294 -12.21 1.98 -2.30
C THR A 294 -10.97 2.60 -1.69
N SER A 295 -10.42 3.63 -2.35
CA SER A 295 -9.36 4.45 -1.75
C SER A 295 -9.95 5.46 -0.78
N SER A 296 -9.16 5.84 0.23
CA SER A 296 -9.50 6.93 1.16
C SER A 296 -9.46 8.32 0.50
N LYS A 297 -8.76 8.46 -0.63
CA LYS A 297 -8.54 9.76 -1.30
C LYS A 297 -9.49 10.04 -2.44
N SER A 298 -9.88 9.00 -3.18
CA SER A 298 -10.71 9.14 -4.37
C SER A 298 -11.55 7.89 -4.63
N ILE A 299 -12.82 8.10 -4.94
CA ILE A 299 -13.75 7.03 -5.30
C ILE A 299 -13.70 6.89 -6.82
N SER A 300 -13.29 5.73 -7.31
CA SER A 300 -13.22 5.48 -8.76
C SER A 300 -14.62 5.54 -9.40
N ASN A 301 -14.71 6.09 -10.62
CA ASN A 301 -15.98 6.11 -11.38
C ASN A 301 -16.55 4.70 -11.59
N ASN A 302 -15.70 3.69 -11.75
CA ASN A 302 -16.14 2.31 -11.88
C ASN A 302 -16.82 1.80 -10.61
N LEU A 303 -16.29 2.13 -9.42
CA LEU A 303 -16.96 1.82 -8.16
C LEU A 303 -18.27 2.59 -8.03
N LYS A 304 -18.28 3.90 -8.35
CA LYS A 304 -19.50 4.72 -8.33
C LYS A 304 -20.60 4.07 -9.18
N ASN A 305 -20.27 3.70 -10.42
CA ASN A 305 -21.20 3.05 -11.33
C ASN A 305 -21.64 1.66 -10.85
N LEU A 306 -20.76 0.91 -10.19
CA LEU A 306 -21.08 -0.43 -9.70
C LEU A 306 -22.13 -0.39 -8.59
N ILE A 307 -22.01 0.55 -7.64
CA ILE A 307 -22.83 0.58 -6.41
C ILE A 307 -23.96 1.61 -6.43
N LYS A 308 -24.00 2.52 -7.42
CA LYS A 308 -25.05 3.53 -7.56
C LYS A 308 -26.43 2.87 -7.61
N ASN A 309 -27.35 3.35 -6.77
CA ASN A 309 -28.71 2.82 -6.64
C ASN A 309 -28.74 1.31 -6.31
N LYS A 310 -27.69 0.79 -5.67
CA LYS A 310 -27.64 -0.58 -5.15
C LYS A 310 -27.56 -0.57 -3.64
N ASP A 311 -27.80 -1.74 -3.04
CA ASP A 311 -27.69 -1.92 -1.60
C ASP A 311 -26.21 -2.07 -1.24
N PHE A 312 -25.72 -1.23 -0.32
CA PHE A 312 -24.37 -1.37 0.17
C PHE A 312 -24.23 -0.90 1.61
N THR A 313 -23.27 -1.51 2.31
CA THR A 313 -22.83 -1.10 3.63
C THR A 313 -21.35 -0.78 3.61
N ILE A 314 -20.98 0.34 4.21
CA ILE A 314 -19.59 0.72 4.43
C ILE A 314 -19.10 0.09 5.73
N VAL A 315 -17.95 -0.58 5.70
CA VAL A 315 -17.26 -1.03 6.91
C VAL A 315 -15.94 -0.30 7.05
N GLY A 316 -15.78 0.41 8.17
CA GLY A 316 -14.62 1.24 8.47
C GLY A 316 -14.96 2.71 8.74
N GLY A 317 -14.02 3.42 9.36
CA GLY A 317 -14.15 4.85 9.64
C GLY A 317 -14.06 5.72 8.38
N GLU A 318 -14.54 6.96 8.48
CA GLU A 318 -14.54 7.94 7.38
C GLU A 318 -13.16 8.18 6.76
N LYS A 319 -12.10 8.18 7.60
CA LYS A 319 -10.72 8.35 7.13
C LYS A 319 -10.24 7.20 6.24
N SER A 320 -10.80 6.00 6.42
CA SER A 320 -10.43 4.80 5.65
C SER A 320 -11.36 4.62 4.43
N VAL A 321 -12.63 5.02 4.57
CA VAL A 321 -13.67 4.92 3.54
C VAL A 321 -14.48 6.23 3.50
N PRO A 322 -14.36 7.05 2.43
CA PRO A 322 -14.95 8.39 2.37
C PRO A 322 -16.48 8.41 2.54
N ASN A 323 -17.01 9.47 3.16
CA ASN A 323 -18.45 9.66 3.31
C ASN A 323 -19.18 9.91 1.98
N GLU A 324 -18.50 10.43 0.95
CA GLU A 324 -19.06 10.62 -0.40
C GLU A 324 -19.68 9.33 -0.97
N ILE A 325 -19.22 8.14 -0.55
CA ILE A 325 -19.79 6.85 -0.99
C ILE A 325 -21.27 6.74 -0.61
N LEU A 326 -21.65 7.22 0.56
CA LEU A 326 -23.02 7.12 1.05
C LEU A 326 -23.99 7.90 0.14
N GLU A 327 -23.54 8.89 -0.65
CA GLU A 327 -24.37 9.66 -1.58
C GLU A 327 -24.90 8.80 -2.75
N LEU A 328 -24.28 7.64 -2.95
CA LEU A 328 -24.61 6.68 -4.01
C LEU A 328 -25.67 5.66 -3.58
N ALA A 329 -26.06 5.66 -2.30
CA ALA A 329 -27.08 4.76 -1.77
C ALA A 329 -28.41 4.95 -2.51
N LYS A 330 -29.23 3.89 -2.55
CA LYS A 330 -30.60 4.00 -3.05
C LYS A 330 -31.31 5.14 -2.32
N LYS A 331 -31.63 6.22 -3.03
CA LYS A 331 -32.61 7.19 -2.55
C LYS A 331 -33.96 6.52 -2.68
N ASP A 332 -34.53 6.07 -1.57
CA ASP A 332 -35.95 5.70 -1.57
C ASP A 332 -36.77 6.88 -2.11
N SER A 333 -37.72 6.55 -2.96
CA SER A 333 -38.52 7.47 -3.78
C SER A 333 -39.33 8.45 -2.92
N VAL A 334 -38.73 9.53 -2.45
CA VAL A 334 -39.46 10.69 -1.93
C VAL A 334 -39.50 11.75 -3.04
N LYS A 335 -40.71 12.01 -3.54
CA LYS A 335 -41.00 13.02 -4.57
C LYS A 335 -40.46 14.39 -4.14
N PRO A 336 -39.94 15.21 -5.08
CA PRO A 336 -39.52 16.56 -4.78
C PRO A 336 -40.75 17.47 -4.78
N ASP A 337 -40.98 18.19 -3.68
CA ASP A 337 -41.73 19.45 -3.74
C ASP A 337 -40.74 20.60 -3.58
N ASN A 338 -40.73 21.43 -4.62
CA ASN A 338 -40.00 22.69 -4.69
C ASN A 338 -40.48 23.67 -3.61
N LYS A 339 -39.53 24.40 -3.00
CA LYS A 339 -39.50 25.86 -3.11
C LYS A 339 -38.16 26.44 -2.65
N LYS A 340 -37.72 27.44 -3.40
CA LYS A 340 -36.58 28.32 -3.21
C LYS A 340 -36.68 29.07 -1.88
N GLU A 341 -35.53 29.41 -1.29
CA GLU A 341 -35.18 30.78 -0.96
C GLU A 341 -33.67 30.88 -0.69
N GLN A 342 -33.03 31.78 -1.43
CA GLN A 342 -31.74 32.38 -1.12
C GLN A 342 -32.02 33.53 -0.16
N GLU A 343 -31.17 33.78 0.84
CA GLU A 343 -30.69 35.13 1.15
C GLU A 343 -29.50 35.09 2.13
N GLU A 344 -28.61 36.05 1.91
CA GLU A 344 -27.33 36.33 2.56
C GLU A 344 -27.51 36.93 3.95
N GLN A 345 -26.46 36.84 4.80
CA GLN A 345 -25.81 38.03 5.37
C GLN A 345 -24.55 37.68 6.17
N GLU A 346 -23.43 38.25 5.72
CA GLU A 346 -22.24 38.57 6.51
C GLU A 346 -22.56 39.73 7.48
N ASP A 347 -22.05 39.70 8.72
CA ASP A 347 -20.98 40.60 9.18
C ASP A 347 -20.68 40.47 10.69
N LYS A 348 -19.36 40.37 11.00
CA LYS A 348 -18.54 40.98 12.10
C LYS A 348 -19.00 40.79 13.57
N GLU A 349 -18.16 40.58 14.60
CA GLU A 349 -16.73 40.77 14.79
C GLU A 349 -16.28 40.05 16.09
N ASN A 350 -15.03 39.59 16.11
CA ASN A 350 -14.14 39.21 17.23
C ASN A 350 -14.60 39.33 18.71
N SER A 351 -14.37 38.27 19.50
CA SER A 351 -13.34 38.29 20.56
C SER A 351 -12.92 36.88 21.01
N ASP A 352 -11.65 36.80 21.40
CA ASP A 352 -11.01 35.81 22.27
C ASP A 352 -10.60 34.44 21.73
N ASN A 353 -9.45 34.51 21.06
CA ASN A 353 -8.38 33.52 21.09
C ASN A 353 -8.12 32.96 22.50
N GLN A 354 -8.41 31.67 22.69
CA GLN A 354 -7.54 30.78 23.44
C GLN A 354 -7.35 29.47 22.66
N GLU A 355 -6.28 29.45 21.84
CA GLU A 355 -5.72 28.21 21.32
C GLU A 355 -5.31 27.31 22.50
N THR A 356 -5.98 26.18 22.63
CA THR A 356 -5.47 25.06 23.42
C THR A 356 -4.35 24.37 22.63
N PRO A 357 -3.26 23.92 23.29
CA PRO A 357 -2.02 23.61 22.60
C PRO A 357 -2.16 22.37 21.70
N LYS A 358 -1.93 22.56 20.39
CA LYS A 358 -1.68 21.50 19.42
C LYS A 358 -0.59 20.57 19.95
N ASN A 359 -0.94 19.29 20.04
CA ASN A 359 -0.12 18.19 20.53
C ASN A 359 1.28 18.16 19.85
N LYS A 360 2.35 18.20 20.64
CA LYS A 360 3.77 18.20 20.23
C LYS A 360 4.28 16.88 19.60
N GLU A 361 3.42 15.89 19.35
CA GLU A 361 3.82 14.58 18.81
C GLU A 361 4.04 14.53 17.29
N ASN A 362 3.55 15.51 16.53
CA ASN A 362 3.62 15.52 15.06
C ASN A 362 4.99 15.93 14.46
N GLN A 363 6.08 15.99 15.23
CA GLN A 363 7.36 16.54 14.75
C GLN A 363 8.46 15.51 14.44
N PHE A 364 8.22 14.21 14.65
CA PHE A 364 9.27 13.20 14.55
C PHE A 364 8.83 11.96 13.77
N ILE A 365 9.73 11.44 12.95
CA ILE A 365 9.65 10.09 12.42
C ILE A 365 9.92 9.12 13.57
N THR A 366 9.09 8.09 13.69
CA THR A 366 9.19 7.10 14.76
C THR A 366 9.62 5.76 14.20
N ILE A 367 10.65 5.15 14.78
CA ILE A 367 11.06 3.79 14.47
C ILE A 367 10.68 2.89 15.63
N THR A 368 9.96 1.83 15.33
CA THR A 368 9.37 0.97 16.35
C THR A 368 9.69 -0.49 16.08
N THR A 369 10.44 -1.13 16.97
CA THR A 369 10.77 -2.57 16.89
C THR A 369 9.63 -3.44 17.41
N PHE A 370 9.33 -4.54 16.72
CA PHE A 370 8.32 -5.52 17.16
C PHE A 370 8.91 -6.45 18.25
N PRO A 371 8.13 -6.96 19.23
CA PRO A 371 6.67 -6.93 19.34
C PRO A 371 6.11 -5.76 20.19
N TYR A 372 6.73 -4.58 20.08
CA TYR A 372 6.36 -3.28 20.67
C TYR A 372 6.66 -3.06 22.16
N ALA A 373 7.91 -3.29 22.55
CA ALA A 373 8.76 -2.28 23.21
C ALA A 373 10.12 -2.89 23.52
N GLU A 374 11.14 -2.49 22.77
CA GLU A 374 12.43 -2.25 23.41
C GLU A 374 12.92 -0.84 23.11
N ILE A 375 12.70 -0.30 21.90
CA ILE A 375 13.20 1.03 21.54
C ILE A 375 12.23 1.75 20.60
N LYS A 376 11.65 2.86 21.06
CA LYS A 376 11.04 3.89 20.19
C LYS A 376 12.10 4.93 19.90
N LEU A 377 12.69 4.87 18.71
CA LEU A 377 13.63 5.91 18.27
C LEU A 377 12.83 7.03 17.60
N LYS A 378 13.20 8.26 17.89
CA LYS A 378 12.67 9.46 17.22
C LYS A 378 13.76 10.01 16.32
N ALA A 379 13.38 10.31 15.08
CA ALA A 379 14.23 10.95 14.09
C ALA A 379 13.57 12.26 13.64
N LYS A 380 14.37 13.31 13.50
CA LYS A 380 13.94 14.63 13.00
C LYS A 380 13.91 14.69 11.47
N SER A 381 14.43 13.67 10.79
CA SER A 381 14.49 13.57 9.34
C SER A 381 14.48 12.11 8.89
N PHE A 382 14.13 11.87 7.63
CA PHE A 382 14.13 10.51 7.09
C PHE A 382 15.54 9.93 6.96
N GLU A 383 16.55 10.77 6.69
CA GLU A 383 17.97 10.39 6.74
C GLU A 383 18.40 9.90 8.11
N GLU A 384 18.03 10.66 9.15
CA GLU A 384 18.28 10.24 10.53
C GLU A 384 17.56 8.93 10.84
N ALA A 385 16.34 8.74 10.34
CA ALA A 385 15.60 7.51 10.51
C ALA A 385 16.30 6.31 9.83
N LEU A 386 16.78 6.47 8.60
CA LEU A 386 17.54 5.45 7.87
C LEU A 386 18.85 5.10 8.59
N LYS A 387 19.55 6.10 9.14
CA LYS A 387 20.80 5.91 9.89
C LYS A 387 20.56 5.19 11.22
N LEU A 388 19.51 5.55 11.94
CA LEU A 388 19.12 4.85 13.17
C LEU A 388 18.74 3.40 12.87
N SER A 389 18.05 3.18 11.76
CA SER A 389 17.62 1.86 11.26
C SER A 389 18.78 0.90 10.92
N GLU A 390 19.97 1.42 10.58
CA GLU A 390 21.17 0.59 10.36
C GLU A 390 21.66 -0.11 11.61
N ASN A 391 21.45 0.50 12.78
CA ASN A 391 21.91 -0.02 14.06
C ASN A 391 20.93 -1.02 14.67
N ILE A 392 19.74 -1.18 14.08
CA ILE A 392 18.72 -2.11 14.54
C ILE A 392 19.08 -3.52 14.03
N LYS A 393 19.40 -4.42 14.97
CA LYS A 393 19.74 -5.82 14.68
C LYS A 393 18.52 -6.75 14.66
N THR A 394 17.38 -6.29 15.19
CA THR A 394 16.16 -7.07 15.32
C THR A 394 15.16 -6.69 14.24
N TYR A 395 14.60 -7.69 13.56
CA TYR A 395 13.57 -7.51 12.52
C TYR A 395 12.32 -8.33 12.88
N PRO A 396 11.11 -7.91 12.44
CA PRO A 396 10.83 -6.68 11.72
C PRO A 396 10.88 -5.42 12.62
N TYR A 397 10.85 -4.24 12.01
CA TYR A 397 10.53 -2.96 12.67
C TYR A 397 9.80 -2.04 11.69
N GLU A 398 9.13 -1.01 12.21
CA GLU A 398 8.33 -0.07 11.44
C GLU A 398 8.91 1.35 11.51
N ILE A 399 9.05 2.02 10.37
CA ILE A 399 9.36 3.45 10.27
C ILE A 399 8.07 4.21 9.95
N SER A 400 7.54 4.95 10.91
CA SER A 400 6.32 5.75 10.78
C SER A 400 6.67 7.23 10.57
N ILE A 401 6.24 7.80 9.45
CA ILE A 401 6.55 9.17 9.02
C ILE A 401 5.29 10.04 9.16
N PRO A 402 5.37 11.21 9.84
CA PRO A 402 4.28 12.17 9.89
C PRO A 402 3.89 12.71 8.50
N ASN A 403 2.60 12.98 8.29
CA ASN A 403 2.07 13.41 6.99
C ASN A 403 2.65 14.74 6.51
N ASP A 404 2.90 15.69 7.40
CA ASP A 404 3.51 16.99 7.08
C ASP A 404 4.97 16.85 6.63
N MET A 405 5.69 15.83 7.12
CA MET A 405 7.04 15.51 6.66
C MET A 405 7.01 14.77 5.31
N LEU A 406 5.99 13.95 5.05
CA LEU A 406 5.79 13.29 3.76
C LEU A 406 5.53 14.30 2.64
N GLU A 407 4.72 15.32 2.89
CA GLU A 407 4.45 16.40 1.92
C GLU A 407 5.73 17.18 1.58
N LYS A 408 6.58 17.48 2.57
CA LYS A 408 7.88 18.13 2.33
C LYS A 408 8.90 17.26 1.59
N LEU A 409 8.78 15.94 1.71
CA LEU A 409 9.68 14.98 1.05
C LEU A 409 9.37 14.82 -0.44
N TYR A 410 8.12 15.00 -0.86
CA TYR A 410 7.68 14.81 -2.25
C TYR A 410 6.82 15.98 -2.70
N ASN A 411 7.44 16.95 -3.38
CA ASN A 411 6.70 18.07 -3.95
C ASN A 411 6.04 17.77 -5.31
N ASP A 412 6.34 16.67 -6.02
CA ASP A 412 5.77 16.46 -7.37
C ASP A 412 5.49 15.00 -7.81
N ASP A 413 5.91 13.96 -7.08
CA ASP A 413 5.65 12.56 -7.48
C ASP A 413 5.11 11.77 -6.29
N HIS A 414 3.78 11.69 -6.20
CA HIS A 414 3.05 11.15 -5.06
C HIS A 414 2.83 9.64 -5.15
N GLU A 415 3.79 8.79 -4.80
CA GLU A 415 3.40 7.38 -4.60
C GLU A 415 4.17 6.53 -3.59
N ILE A 416 5.32 6.95 -3.07
CA ILE A 416 6.27 5.92 -2.65
C ILE A 416 6.34 5.69 -1.13
N LEU A 417 5.85 6.60 -0.28
CA LEU A 417 5.85 6.37 1.17
C LEU A 417 4.57 6.90 1.81
N ARG A 418 3.56 6.06 2.07
CA ARG A 418 2.44 6.43 2.96
C ARG A 418 2.10 5.28 3.91
N HIS A 419 2.24 5.59 5.21
CA HIS A 419 1.98 4.77 6.41
C HIS A 419 2.94 3.60 6.66
N GLY A 420 3.63 3.65 7.81
CA GLY A 420 4.42 2.57 8.43
C GLY A 420 5.25 1.70 7.48
N ILE A 421 6.49 2.09 7.19
CA ILE A 421 7.38 1.25 6.37
C ILE A 421 7.86 0.09 7.23
N ILE A 422 7.37 -1.11 6.94
CA ILE A 422 7.81 -2.32 7.62
C ILE A 422 9.10 -2.81 6.99
N ILE A 423 10.18 -2.77 7.76
CA ILE A 423 11.46 -3.37 7.42
C ILE A 423 11.47 -4.79 7.98
N ARG A 424 11.39 -5.81 7.11
CA ARG A 424 11.35 -7.21 7.53
C ARG A 424 12.72 -7.86 7.61
N ASN A 425 13.70 -7.28 6.94
CA ASN A 425 15.08 -7.76 6.90
C ASN A 425 16.02 -6.65 6.40
N LYS A 426 17.33 -6.93 6.35
CA LYS A 426 18.34 -5.98 5.88
C LYS A 426 18.19 -5.63 4.39
N SER A 427 17.66 -6.53 3.56
CA SER A 427 17.40 -6.27 2.14
C SER A 427 16.31 -5.20 1.98
N ASP A 428 15.23 -5.26 2.74
CA ASP A 428 14.17 -4.25 2.74
C ASP A 428 14.72 -2.86 3.11
N LEU A 429 15.60 -2.78 4.11
CA LEU A 429 16.27 -1.53 4.49
C LEU A 429 17.16 -1.00 3.36
N ASN A 430 17.92 -1.88 2.71
CA ASN A 430 18.77 -1.51 1.59
C ASN A 430 17.93 -1.05 0.38
N GLY A 431 16.83 -1.73 0.08
CA GLY A 431 15.88 -1.35 -0.96
C GLY A 431 15.23 0.01 -0.68
N LEU A 432 14.85 0.27 0.57
CA LEU A 432 14.30 1.55 0.98
C LEU A 432 15.33 2.68 0.87
N LYS A 433 16.58 2.43 1.26
CA LYS A 433 17.66 3.41 1.09
C LYS A 433 17.90 3.70 -0.37
N LYS A 434 17.96 2.65 -1.20
CA LYS A 434 18.08 2.77 -2.65
C LYS A 434 16.96 3.67 -3.16
N MET A 435 15.70 3.30 -3.01
CA MET A 435 14.54 4.12 -3.36
C MET A 435 14.62 5.59 -2.85
N TYR A 436 14.97 5.84 -1.58
CA TYR A 436 15.10 7.20 -1.04
C TYR A 436 16.20 8.03 -1.73
N TYR A 437 17.37 7.44 -1.94
CA TYR A 437 18.48 8.13 -2.59
C TYR A 437 18.27 8.24 -4.11
N ASP A 438 17.80 7.16 -4.75
CA ASP A 438 17.52 7.04 -6.19
C ASP A 438 16.42 7.98 -6.64
N GLU A 439 15.28 7.96 -5.95
CA GLU A 439 14.04 8.55 -6.47
C GLU A 439 13.73 9.91 -5.87
N ILE A 440 14.13 10.14 -4.62
CA ILE A 440 13.78 11.39 -3.93
C ILE A 440 14.95 12.36 -3.99
N LYS A 441 16.07 12.01 -3.36
CA LYS A 441 17.16 12.96 -3.11
C LYS A 441 17.94 13.29 -4.37
N MET A 442 18.40 12.27 -5.08
CA MET A 442 19.15 12.46 -6.31
C MET A 442 18.29 13.14 -7.37
N LYS A 443 17.06 12.64 -7.66
CA LYS A 443 16.19 13.26 -8.67
C LYS A 443 15.87 14.71 -8.35
N LYS A 444 15.56 15.04 -7.09
CA LYS A 444 15.29 16.42 -6.69
C LYS A 444 16.49 17.32 -6.99
N GLU A 445 17.70 16.90 -6.59
CA GLU A 445 18.90 17.70 -6.82
C GLU A 445 19.22 17.84 -8.31
N LEU A 446 19.08 16.76 -9.10
CA LEU A 446 19.27 16.82 -10.55
C LEU A 446 18.23 17.73 -11.22
N LYS A 447 16.96 17.71 -10.79
CA LYS A 447 15.93 18.65 -11.25
C LYS A 447 16.30 20.11 -10.91
N ASP A 448 16.77 20.38 -9.70
CA ASP A 448 17.19 21.72 -9.27
C ASP A 448 18.40 22.24 -10.06
N VAL A 449 19.36 21.36 -10.35
CA VAL A 449 20.54 21.65 -11.16
C VAL A 449 20.14 21.91 -12.62
N ALA A 450 19.28 21.05 -13.19
CA ALA A 450 18.77 21.24 -14.54
C ALA A 450 18.00 22.56 -14.68
N LYS A 451 17.16 22.91 -13.70
CA LYS A 451 16.48 24.20 -13.63
C LYS A 451 17.46 25.38 -13.59
N SER A 452 18.52 25.26 -12.80
CA SER A 452 19.58 26.27 -12.73
C SER A 452 20.34 26.40 -14.06
N ALA A 453 20.62 25.27 -14.73
CA ALA A 453 21.26 25.23 -16.04
C ALA A 453 20.39 25.89 -17.12
N VAL A 454 19.09 25.58 -17.14
CA VAL A 454 18.11 26.18 -18.06
C VAL A 454 18.02 27.69 -17.83
N ASN A 455 18.01 28.14 -16.59
CA ASN A 455 18.01 29.58 -16.28
C ASN A 455 19.30 30.27 -16.73
N TYR A 456 20.45 29.59 -16.60
CA TYR A 456 21.75 30.11 -17.02
C TYR A 456 21.86 30.28 -18.55
N GLY A 457 21.38 29.29 -19.31
CA GLY A 457 21.44 29.30 -20.78
C GLY A 457 20.20 29.82 -21.51
N ARG A 458 19.09 30.06 -20.80
CA ARG A 458 17.79 30.47 -21.37
C ARG A 458 17.11 29.39 -22.23
N GLY A 459 17.12 28.14 -21.79
CA GLY A 459 16.39 27.04 -22.44
C GLY A 459 17.31 25.95 -23.00
N ASN A 460 16.98 25.46 -24.19
CA ASN A 460 17.78 24.44 -24.88
C ASN A 460 18.92 25.09 -25.69
N ASP A 461 19.98 25.53 -25.02
CA ASP A 461 21.12 26.19 -25.66
C ASP A 461 22.49 25.60 -25.22
N LYS A 462 23.56 26.10 -25.83
CA LYS A 462 24.94 25.65 -25.54
C LYS A 462 25.36 25.96 -24.10
N LYS A 463 24.92 27.09 -23.53
CA LYS A 463 25.29 27.49 -22.17
C LYS A 463 24.62 26.63 -21.10
N THR A 464 23.40 26.16 -21.34
CA THR A 464 22.71 25.18 -20.48
C THR A 464 23.47 23.87 -20.45
N VAL A 465 23.90 23.36 -21.61
CA VAL A 465 24.68 22.11 -21.67
C VAL A 465 26.09 22.29 -21.09
N GLU A 466 26.72 23.44 -21.29
CA GLU A 466 28.00 23.77 -20.63
C GLU A 466 27.89 23.73 -19.11
N TYR A 467 26.81 24.29 -18.57
CA TYR A 467 26.54 24.28 -17.13
C TYR A 467 26.39 22.85 -16.61
N ILE A 468 25.63 22.01 -17.31
CA ILE A 468 25.45 20.58 -16.97
C ILE A 468 26.79 19.87 -16.91
N ILE A 469 27.62 20.01 -17.95
CA ILE A 469 28.94 19.36 -18.03
C ILE A 469 29.83 19.81 -16.88
N LYS A 470 29.94 21.13 -16.64
CA LYS A 470 30.74 21.68 -15.54
C LYS A 470 30.27 21.17 -14.19
N TRP A 471 28.95 21.09 -13.99
CA TRP A 471 28.40 20.56 -12.76
C TRP A 471 28.79 19.09 -12.57
N ILE A 472 28.70 18.25 -13.60
CA ILE A 472 29.10 16.84 -13.52
C ILE A 472 30.60 16.71 -13.16
N CYS A 473 31.49 17.43 -13.85
CA CYS A 473 32.94 17.40 -13.59
C CYS A 473 33.34 17.97 -12.21
N ASN A 474 32.54 18.90 -11.68
CA ASN A 474 32.79 19.44 -10.34
C ASN A 474 32.29 18.50 -9.23
N ASN A 475 31.36 17.59 -9.54
CA ASN A 475 30.74 16.69 -8.57
C ASN A 475 31.17 15.22 -8.74
N THR A 476 32.06 14.94 -9.70
CA THR A 476 32.54 13.58 -10.01
C THR A 476 34.06 13.57 -10.16
N THR A 477 34.69 12.46 -9.79
CA THR A 477 36.11 12.17 -10.07
C THR A 477 36.22 10.78 -10.69
N TYR A 478 36.98 10.68 -11.77
CA TYR A 478 37.20 9.40 -12.44
C TYR A 478 38.00 8.40 -11.57
N ASP A 479 37.48 7.19 -11.36
CA ASP A 479 38.18 6.12 -10.64
C ASP A 479 37.90 4.75 -11.29
N GLN A 480 38.88 4.22 -12.03
CA GLN A 480 38.75 2.93 -12.73
C GLN A 480 38.58 1.74 -11.78
N ARG A 481 39.00 1.85 -10.51
CA ARG A 481 38.79 0.79 -9.50
C ARG A 481 37.33 0.65 -9.09
N TYR A 482 36.48 1.61 -9.48
CA TYR A 482 35.04 1.54 -9.26
C TYR A 482 34.39 0.40 -10.08
N TYR A 483 35.05 -0.07 -11.15
CA TYR A 483 34.62 -1.21 -11.98
C TYR A 483 34.66 -2.56 -11.26
N SER A 484 35.65 -2.78 -10.36
CA SER A 484 35.93 -4.10 -9.78
C SER A 484 35.17 -4.41 -8.49
N LYS A 485 34.37 -3.46 -7.97
CA LYS A 485 33.78 -3.60 -6.63
C LYS A 485 32.28 -3.84 -6.56
N ASN A 486 31.47 -3.78 -7.63
CA ASN A 486 30.03 -4.04 -7.44
C ASN A 486 29.10 -4.28 -8.65
N ILE A 487 29.53 -4.33 -9.92
CA ILE A 487 28.55 -4.39 -11.02
C ILE A 487 29.07 -5.26 -12.18
N GLN A 488 28.55 -6.49 -12.28
CA GLN A 488 28.65 -7.34 -13.47
C GLN A 488 27.28 -7.31 -14.15
N ASP A 489 26.98 -6.29 -14.95
CA ASP A 489 26.06 -6.35 -16.12
C ASP A 489 25.69 -4.94 -16.63
N GLN A 490 25.54 -4.80 -17.96
CA GLN A 490 25.09 -3.57 -18.62
C GLN A 490 23.66 -3.15 -18.22
N ALA A 491 22.87 -4.06 -17.64
CA ALA A 491 21.52 -3.79 -17.13
C ALA A 491 21.51 -2.86 -15.90
N ASP A 492 22.65 -2.68 -15.24
CA ASP A 492 22.80 -1.89 -14.01
C ASP A 492 23.19 -0.41 -14.24
N ALA A 493 23.16 0.09 -15.48
CA ALA A 493 23.39 1.52 -15.78
C ALA A 493 22.49 2.48 -14.96
N ILE A 494 21.32 2.00 -14.52
CA ILE A 494 20.38 2.71 -13.63
C ILE A 494 20.95 2.86 -12.19
N GLY A 495 21.81 1.94 -11.75
CA GLY A 495 22.41 1.93 -10.41
C GLY A 495 23.65 2.81 -10.23
N TYR A 496 24.30 3.25 -11.32
CA TYR A 496 25.53 4.06 -11.23
C TYR A 496 25.31 5.43 -10.57
N PRO A 497 24.33 6.26 -11.03
CA PRO A 497 24.07 7.57 -10.42
C PRO A 497 23.75 7.48 -8.92
N VAL A 498 23.13 6.40 -8.49
CA VAL A 498 22.77 6.16 -7.08
C VAL A 498 24.00 5.98 -6.21
N LEU A 499 24.86 5.04 -6.61
CA LEU A 499 26.06 4.72 -5.86
C LEU A 499 27.01 5.91 -5.85
N TRP A 500 27.09 6.64 -6.97
CA TRP A 500 27.78 7.92 -7.04
C TRP A 500 27.18 8.94 -6.07
N TYR A 501 25.86 9.12 -6.06
CA TYR A 501 25.21 10.10 -5.19
C TYR A 501 25.52 9.82 -3.72
N GLN A 502 25.43 8.55 -3.32
CA GLN A 502 25.79 8.08 -1.98
C GLN A 502 27.28 8.30 -1.66
N ASP A 503 28.20 7.96 -2.58
CA ASP A 503 29.64 8.20 -2.40
C ASP A 503 29.93 9.71 -2.25
N ARG A 504 29.33 10.52 -3.12
CA ARG A 504 29.49 11.98 -3.15
C ARG A 504 29.04 12.63 -1.85
N ILE A 505 27.84 12.32 -1.36
CA ILE A 505 27.33 12.95 -0.13
C ILE A 505 28.13 12.54 1.13
N ASN A 506 28.76 11.37 1.10
CA ASN A 506 29.61 10.86 2.18
C ASN A 506 31.08 11.33 2.08
N SER A 507 31.51 11.81 0.91
CA SER A 507 32.85 12.37 0.72
C SER A 507 32.99 13.75 1.40
N LYS A 508 34.18 14.05 1.93
CA LYS A 508 34.48 15.35 2.56
C LYS A 508 34.29 16.53 1.60
N ASN A 509 34.62 16.33 0.32
CA ASN A 509 34.63 17.39 -0.68
C ASN A 509 33.33 17.44 -1.51
N LYS A 510 32.33 16.60 -1.20
CA LYS A 510 31.11 16.44 -2.00
C LYS A 510 31.37 16.08 -3.47
N VAL A 511 32.35 15.21 -3.70
CA VAL A 511 32.72 14.67 -5.01
C VAL A 511 32.61 13.15 -4.99
N GLY A 512 31.82 12.56 -5.90
CA GLY A 512 31.62 11.12 -6.00
C GLY A 512 32.53 10.49 -7.05
N ARG A 513 32.80 9.20 -6.94
CA ARG A 513 33.64 8.48 -7.92
C ARG A 513 32.80 7.80 -8.99
N GLY A 514 33.37 7.65 -10.19
CA GLY A 514 32.81 6.76 -11.18
C GLY A 514 33.64 6.63 -12.46
N VAL A 515 33.04 5.95 -13.44
CA VAL A 515 33.63 5.63 -14.74
C VAL A 515 32.74 6.19 -15.86
N CYS A 516 33.14 6.03 -17.12
CA CYS A 516 32.48 6.69 -18.24
C CYS A 516 30.96 6.50 -18.32
N ASP A 517 30.46 5.31 -17.97
CA ASP A 517 29.02 5.02 -17.88
C ASP A 517 28.26 5.96 -16.93
N LEU A 518 28.85 6.27 -15.76
CA LEU A 518 28.25 7.19 -14.79
C LEU A 518 28.13 8.60 -15.34
N TYR A 519 29.22 9.11 -15.93
CA TYR A 519 29.23 10.47 -16.49
C TYR A 519 28.16 10.59 -17.57
N ALA A 520 28.04 9.57 -18.41
CA ALA A 520 27.04 9.53 -19.47
C ALA A 520 25.60 9.45 -18.93
N ALA A 521 25.37 8.68 -17.86
CA ALA A 521 24.08 8.57 -17.19
C ALA A 521 23.66 9.89 -16.52
N LEU A 522 24.56 10.57 -15.80
CA LEU A 522 24.29 11.86 -15.17
C LEU A 522 23.94 12.93 -16.20
N PHE A 523 24.68 12.97 -17.31
CA PHE A 523 24.42 13.89 -18.41
C PHE A 523 23.03 13.68 -19.01
N LYS A 524 22.66 12.42 -19.31
CA LYS A 524 21.34 12.09 -19.85
C LYS A 524 20.21 12.54 -18.92
N HIS A 525 20.30 12.25 -17.63
CA HIS A 525 19.27 12.67 -16.66
C HIS A 525 19.15 14.19 -16.54
N LEU A 526 20.28 14.91 -16.52
CA LEU A 526 20.25 16.38 -16.46
C LEU A 526 19.67 16.98 -17.74
N CYS A 527 19.97 16.42 -18.90
CA CYS A 527 19.35 16.81 -20.17
C CYS A 527 17.84 16.53 -20.17
N GLU A 528 17.40 15.35 -19.72
CA GLU A 528 15.98 15.01 -19.58
C GLU A 528 15.23 16.03 -18.71
N TYR A 529 15.76 16.38 -17.53
CA TYR A 529 15.14 17.38 -16.65
C TYR A 529 15.23 18.81 -17.19
N ALA A 530 16.20 19.09 -18.07
CA ALA A 530 16.32 20.35 -18.79
C ALA A 530 15.44 20.41 -20.05
N ASN A 531 14.66 19.35 -20.33
CA ASN A 531 13.89 19.20 -21.56
C ASN A 531 14.76 19.26 -22.84
N ILE A 532 15.95 18.65 -22.78
CA ILE A 532 16.91 18.53 -23.88
C ILE A 532 16.96 17.05 -24.29
N GLN A 533 16.67 16.77 -25.56
CA GLN A 533 16.77 15.40 -26.09
C GLN A 533 18.23 14.95 -26.07
N SER A 534 18.49 13.77 -25.50
CA SER A 534 19.84 13.21 -25.40
C SER A 534 19.83 11.69 -25.36
N GLU A 535 20.91 11.07 -25.83
CA GLU A 535 21.12 9.62 -25.82
C GLU A 535 22.53 9.26 -25.35
N ILE A 536 22.67 8.07 -24.76
CA ILE A 536 23.97 7.47 -24.43
C ILE A 536 24.40 6.60 -25.61
N VAL A 537 25.65 6.71 -26.02
CA VAL A 537 26.24 5.86 -27.06
C VAL A 537 27.43 5.11 -26.47
N LEU A 538 27.52 3.80 -26.74
CA LEU A 538 28.62 2.95 -26.30
C LEU A 538 29.63 2.77 -27.44
N VAL A 539 30.91 2.96 -27.16
CA VAL A 539 32.02 2.91 -28.11
C VAL A 539 32.99 1.80 -27.71
N GLY A 540 33.28 0.87 -28.63
CA GLY A 540 34.32 -0.15 -28.45
C GLY A 540 35.59 0.18 -29.25
N ILE A 541 36.77 -0.10 -28.67
CA ILE A 541 38.06 0.10 -29.32
C ILE A 541 38.58 -1.27 -29.81
N LYS A 542 38.27 -1.61 -31.07
CA LYS A 542 38.81 -2.76 -31.83
C LYS A 542 38.45 -4.20 -31.38
N THR A 543 37.72 -4.43 -30.29
CA THR A 543 37.15 -5.76 -29.95
C THR A 543 35.62 -5.69 -29.88
N GLU A 544 34.93 -6.84 -29.84
CA GLU A 544 33.47 -6.92 -29.65
C GLU A 544 33.02 -6.48 -28.24
N GLN A 545 33.95 -6.05 -27.38
CA GLN A 545 33.67 -5.47 -26.06
C GLN A 545 33.57 -3.94 -26.16
N TYR A 546 32.63 -3.38 -25.39
CA TYR A 546 32.43 -1.94 -25.27
C TYR A 546 33.41 -1.39 -24.21
N ASP A 547 34.17 -0.35 -24.55
CA ASP A 547 35.24 0.18 -23.69
C ASP A 547 34.97 1.61 -23.18
N HIS A 548 33.98 2.32 -23.74
CA HIS A 548 33.70 3.71 -23.37
C HIS A 548 32.23 4.12 -23.59
N ALA A 549 31.72 5.04 -22.77
CA ALA A 549 30.37 5.60 -22.87
C ALA A 549 30.41 7.12 -23.07
N ILE A 550 29.58 7.61 -23.98
CA ILE A 550 29.52 9.01 -24.43
C ILE A 550 28.06 9.46 -24.56
N ASN A 551 27.82 10.75 -24.81
CA ASN A 551 26.48 11.28 -25.07
C ASN A 551 26.36 12.00 -26.41
N VAL A 552 25.14 12.03 -26.94
CA VAL A 552 24.70 12.99 -27.96
C VAL A 552 23.50 13.76 -27.44
N ALA A 553 23.38 15.05 -27.77
CA ALA A 553 22.22 15.88 -27.38
C ALA A 553 21.82 16.86 -28.48
N LYS A 554 20.50 17.13 -28.60
CA LYS A 554 19.92 18.05 -29.58
C LYS A 554 19.83 19.47 -29.00
N ILE A 555 20.75 20.34 -29.42
CA ILE A 555 20.84 21.74 -28.97
C ILE A 555 20.50 22.66 -30.14
N ASN A 556 19.51 23.55 -29.99
CA ASN A 556 19.04 24.42 -31.07
C ASN A 556 18.83 23.67 -32.40
N ASN A 557 18.14 22.53 -32.34
CA ASN A 557 17.90 21.59 -33.46
C ASN A 557 19.14 20.89 -34.07
N GLN A 558 20.34 21.08 -33.52
CA GLN A 558 21.54 20.40 -33.98
C GLN A 558 21.97 19.33 -32.98
N TRP A 559 22.25 18.12 -33.47
CA TRP A 559 22.83 17.06 -32.65
C TRP A 559 24.33 17.28 -32.48
N LEU A 560 24.76 17.41 -31.23
CA LEU A 560 26.15 17.55 -30.84
C LEU A 560 26.58 16.38 -29.97
N TYR A 561 27.87 16.07 -30.02
CA TYR A 561 28.50 14.99 -29.27
C TYR A 561 29.22 15.51 -28.02
N PHE A 562 29.18 14.73 -26.94
CA PHE A 562 29.79 15.07 -25.65
C PHE A 562 30.47 13.86 -25.01
N ASP A 563 31.74 14.02 -24.64
CA ASP A 563 32.49 13.08 -23.80
C ASP A 563 32.76 13.70 -22.43
N VAL A 564 31.79 13.54 -21.53
CA VAL A 564 31.81 14.20 -20.22
C VAL A 564 32.95 13.68 -19.34
N THR A 565 33.36 12.43 -19.51
CA THR A 565 34.48 11.82 -18.79
C THR A 565 35.81 12.43 -19.21
N PHE A 566 36.01 12.67 -20.51
CA PHE A 566 37.23 13.30 -21.00
C PHE A 566 37.36 14.77 -20.56
N TYR A 567 36.23 15.47 -20.38
CA TYR A 567 36.23 16.83 -19.84
C TYR A 567 36.69 16.92 -18.38
N ASP A 568 36.48 15.87 -17.58
CA ASP A 568 36.96 15.82 -16.19
C ASP A 568 38.49 15.64 -16.10
N TYR A 569 39.09 14.91 -17.05
CA TYR A 569 40.53 14.61 -17.06
C TYR A 569 41.42 15.78 -17.52
N GLY A 570 40.86 16.76 -18.24
CA GLY A 570 41.64 17.65 -19.13
C GLY A 570 41.80 19.11 -18.74
N ASP A 571 41.17 19.61 -17.66
CA ASP A 571 41.18 21.00 -17.09
C ASP A 571 39.74 21.55 -16.89
N LYS A 572 39.39 21.87 -15.64
CA LYS A 572 38.04 22.23 -15.15
C LYS A 572 37.59 23.65 -15.55
N ASN A 573 38.47 24.47 -16.13
CA ASN A 573 38.18 25.86 -16.49
C ASN A 573 37.71 26.08 -17.95
N LYS A 574 37.45 25.02 -18.73
CA LYS A 574 37.16 25.14 -20.17
C LYS A 574 35.76 25.69 -20.47
N THR A 575 35.65 26.46 -21.55
CA THR A 575 34.41 27.03 -22.11
C THR A 575 33.97 26.35 -23.41
N PHE A 576 32.71 26.54 -23.83
CA PHE A 576 32.15 25.91 -25.04
C PHE A 576 32.99 26.13 -26.33
N ASN A 577 33.69 27.26 -26.43
CA ASN A 577 34.53 27.61 -27.57
C ASN A 577 35.80 26.73 -27.73
N ASN A 578 36.19 26.02 -26.67
CA ASN A 578 37.33 25.08 -26.68
C ASN A 578 36.88 23.60 -26.71
N LEU A 579 35.58 23.32 -26.81
CA LEU A 579 35.05 21.95 -26.93
C LEU A 579 35.28 21.33 -28.33
N GLY A 580 35.66 22.14 -29.33
CA GLY A 580 35.77 21.71 -30.73
C GLY A 580 37.07 21.00 -31.13
N ASN A 581 38.06 20.85 -30.23
CA ASN A 581 39.43 20.50 -30.63
C ASN A 581 40.03 19.21 -30.02
N TYR A 582 39.25 18.22 -29.54
CA TYR A 582 39.82 16.91 -29.12
C TYR A 582 38.84 15.73 -29.19
N PRO A 583 39.37 14.49 -29.32
CA PRO A 583 39.77 13.84 -30.56
C PRO A 583 38.60 13.08 -31.23
N ARG A 584 38.68 12.93 -32.55
CA ARG A 584 37.85 11.98 -33.30
C ARG A 584 38.15 10.56 -32.78
N PHE A 585 37.26 9.99 -31.96
CA PHE A 585 37.37 8.58 -31.63
C PHE A 585 37.15 7.77 -32.90
N PHE A 586 38.11 6.90 -33.23
CA PHE A 586 38.00 5.92 -34.31
C PHE A 586 37.01 4.83 -33.88
N ALA A 587 35.72 5.13 -33.94
CA ALA A 587 34.69 4.12 -33.85
C ALA A 587 34.86 3.14 -35.03
N THR A 588 34.77 1.83 -34.75
CA THR A 588 34.72 0.82 -35.81
C THR A 588 33.56 1.13 -36.77
N ARG A 589 33.62 0.70 -38.04
CA ARG A 589 32.55 0.93 -39.02
C ARG A 589 31.17 0.53 -38.49
N THR A 590 31.10 -0.55 -37.71
CA THR A 590 29.89 -1.05 -37.04
C THR A 590 29.37 -0.10 -35.95
N ASN A 591 30.25 0.52 -35.15
CA ASN A 591 29.87 1.47 -34.11
C ASN A 591 29.48 2.83 -34.71
N MET A 592 30.15 3.26 -35.78
CA MET A 592 29.69 4.40 -36.59
C MET A 592 28.32 4.11 -37.20
N GLN A 593 28.06 2.90 -37.72
CA GLN A 593 26.74 2.52 -38.24
C GLN A 593 25.66 2.44 -37.15
N LYS A 594 25.97 2.04 -35.92
CA LYS A 594 25.03 2.11 -34.78
C LYS A 594 24.74 3.56 -34.40
N LEU A 595 25.77 4.40 -34.32
CA LEU A 595 25.64 5.85 -34.11
C LEU A 595 24.79 6.47 -35.24
N TYR A 596 25.09 6.17 -36.50
CA TYR A 596 24.29 6.61 -37.65
C TYR A 596 22.86 6.06 -37.60
N LYS A 597 22.61 4.82 -37.17
CA LYS A 597 21.24 4.27 -37.02
C LYS A 597 20.45 4.90 -35.87
N VAL A 598 21.12 5.26 -34.77
CA VAL A 598 20.49 6.02 -33.68
C VAL A 598 20.17 7.43 -34.17
N ILE A 599 21.11 8.07 -34.87
CA ILE A 599 20.93 9.38 -35.50
C ILE A 599 19.86 9.35 -36.63
N GLU A 600 19.76 8.28 -37.42
CA GLU A 600 18.76 8.10 -38.50
C GLU A 600 17.36 7.78 -37.96
N LYS A 601 17.26 7.10 -36.81
CA LYS A 601 15.96 6.87 -36.13
C LYS A 601 15.38 8.12 -35.49
N ILE A 602 16.21 9.15 -35.31
CA ILE A 602 15.83 10.43 -34.75
C ILE A 602 15.67 11.36 -35.95
N ASP A 603 14.42 11.54 -36.39
CA ASP A 603 14.06 12.33 -37.57
C ASP A 603 14.82 13.67 -37.61
N LEU A 604 15.82 13.75 -38.48
CA LEU A 604 16.62 14.93 -38.78
C LEU A 604 15.96 15.64 -39.96
N ASN A 605 14.91 16.42 -39.67
CA ASN A 605 14.56 17.55 -40.53
C ASN A 605 15.37 18.77 -40.14
#